data_AF-A0A9Q1GBG3-F1
#
_entry.id   AF-A0A9Q1GBG3-F1
#
_cell.length_a   1.000
_cell.length_b   1.000
_cell.length_c   1.000
_cell.angle_alpha   90.00
_cell.angle_beta   90.00
_cell.angle_gamma   90.00
#
_symmetry.space_group_name_H-M   'P 1'
#
loop_
_entity.id
_entity.type
_entity.pdbx_description
1 polymer ?
#
loop_
_entity_poly.entity_id
_entity_poly.type
_entity_poly.pdbx_seq_one_letter_code
_entity_poly.pdbx_strand_id
1 'polypeptide(L)'
;MKVFERLVLVHLKTITDPLLDPLQFAYRANSCTSSHQSVKLLKFADDTTLIGLISKGDESAYRWEIDQLLSWCGQNNLELNTLKTVEMVVDFRKNPAPPPPPITLDNSPVATVDSFRFLGTIISRDLMWELNISSLIKKAQQRMFFLRQLKKFNLPRTMMVQFYTSIIESILTFSITTWFPAASVRDKTRLQRVIRSAERVIGCDLPSLQALHDSRALKRARKIMADPSHPGHGLFSPLPSGRRLRSIKTNTVRHRNSFFPTATSRINMARVPL
;
A
#
# COMPACT_ATOMS: atom_id res chain seq x y z
N MET A 1 14.28 8.99 -4.01
CA MET A 1 14.17 8.61 -2.58
C MET A 1 15.54 8.41 -1.95
N LYS A 2 16.32 7.37 -2.28
CA LYS A 2 17.63 7.12 -1.64
C LYS A 2 18.65 8.29 -1.67
N VAL A 3 18.66 9.11 -2.72
CA VAL A 3 19.56 10.27 -2.83
C VAL A 3 19.15 11.42 -1.91
N PHE A 4 17.84 11.64 -1.76
CA PHE A 4 17.30 12.66 -0.87
C PHE A 4 17.49 12.26 0.59
N GLU A 5 17.28 10.97 0.88
CA GLU A 5 17.55 10.36 2.18
C GLU A 5 19.03 10.54 2.58
N ARG A 6 19.99 10.32 1.65
CA ARG A 6 21.42 10.53 1.91
C ARG A 6 21.79 11.98 2.22
N LEU A 7 21.23 12.94 1.49
CA LEU A 7 21.47 14.38 1.68
C LEU A 7 20.89 14.88 3.01
N VAL A 8 19.67 14.47 3.33
CA VAL A 8 19.03 14.82 4.61
C VAL A 8 19.76 14.17 5.78
N LEU A 9 20.23 12.92 5.64
CA LEU A 9 20.93 12.22 6.73
C LEU A 9 22.31 12.81 7.02
N VAL A 10 23.03 13.28 6.00
CA VAL A 10 24.29 14.02 6.17
C VAL A 10 24.05 15.32 6.92
N HIS A 11 22.99 16.06 6.57
CA HIS A 11 22.67 17.31 7.24
C HIS A 11 22.16 17.07 8.68
N LEU A 12 21.29 16.09 8.91
CA LEU A 12 20.83 15.74 10.25
C LEU A 12 21.99 15.38 11.18
N LYS A 13 22.96 14.58 10.72
CA LYS A 13 24.17 14.24 11.49
C LYS A 13 25.03 15.45 11.89
N THR A 14 24.94 16.56 11.17
CA THR A 14 25.69 17.79 11.51
C THR A 14 25.00 18.64 12.58
N ILE A 15 23.73 18.37 12.88
CA ILE A 15 22.90 19.19 13.79
C ILE A 15 22.44 18.37 15.00
N THR A 16 22.38 17.05 14.88
CA THR A 16 22.14 16.14 16.01
C THR A 16 23.43 15.92 16.79
N ASP A 17 23.34 15.94 18.12
CA ASP A 17 24.45 15.56 19.02
C ASP A 17 25.11 14.25 18.56
N PRO A 18 26.45 14.10 18.62
CA PRO A 18 27.14 12.85 18.31
C PRO A 18 26.60 11.60 19.03
N LEU A 19 25.93 11.78 20.18
CA LEU A 19 25.26 10.73 20.96
C LEU A 19 23.82 10.41 20.49
N LEU A 20 23.23 11.26 19.66
CA LEU A 20 21.90 11.09 19.05
C LEU A 20 22.06 10.48 17.66
N ASP A 21 21.92 9.15 17.56
CA ASP A 21 21.85 8.47 16.27
C ASP A 21 20.56 8.92 15.53
N PRO A 22 20.67 9.57 14.35
CA PRO A 22 19.50 10.01 13.57
C PRO A 22 18.57 8.87 13.15
N LEU A 23 19.03 7.62 13.22
CA LEU A 23 18.25 6.41 12.97
C LEU A 23 17.59 5.85 14.23
N GLN A 24 17.74 6.47 15.41
CA GLN A 24 17.09 6.06 16.67
C GLN A 24 15.61 5.77 16.49
N PHE A 25 14.95 6.62 15.72
CA PHE A 25 13.56 6.47 15.41
C PHE A 25 13.22 5.17 14.66
N ALA A 26 14.10 4.70 13.77
CA ALA A 26 13.87 3.51 12.96
C ALA A 26 14.03 2.20 13.75
N TYR A 27 14.98 2.09 14.68
CA TYR A 27 15.20 0.84 15.44
C TYR A 27 14.50 0.81 16.80
N ARG A 28 14.32 1.94 17.50
CA ARG A 28 13.51 1.96 18.73
C ARG A 28 12.10 1.50 18.41
N ALA A 29 11.51 2.04 17.35
CA ALA A 29 10.23 1.60 16.83
C ALA A 29 10.20 0.08 16.55
N ASN A 30 11.28 -0.51 16.05
CA ASN A 30 11.34 -1.94 15.74
C ASN A 30 11.32 -2.87 16.97
N SER A 31 11.52 -2.31 18.17
CA SER A 31 11.43 -3.05 19.45
C SER A 31 9.99 -3.21 19.95
N CYS A 32 9.06 -2.43 19.40
CA CYS A 32 7.64 -2.57 19.67
C CYS A 32 7.08 -3.64 18.73
N THR A 33 6.65 -4.77 19.29
CA THR A 33 6.05 -5.89 18.56
C THR A 33 4.73 -6.28 19.21
N SER A 34 3.74 -6.66 18.41
CA SER A 34 2.53 -7.28 18.96
C SER A 34 2.87 -8.65 19.54
N SER A 35 2.35 -8.91 20.73
CA SER A 35 2.50 -10.18 21.45
C SER A 35 1.33 -11.15 21.19
N HIS A 36 0.19 -10.64 20.74
CA HIS A 36 -1.02 -11.42 20.49
C HIS A 36 -1.12 -11.89 19.03
N GLN A 37 -1.37 -13.18 18.81
CA GLN A 37 -1.36 -13.77 17.45
C GLN A 37 -2.44 -13.17 16.51
N SER A 38 -3.58 -12.77 17.07
CA SER A 38 -4.71 -12.16 16.32
C SER A 38 -4.54 -10.67 16.04
N VAL A 39 -3.47 -10.05 16.54
CA VAL A 39 -3.15 -8.65 16.29
C VAL A 39 -1.86 -8.58 15.47
N LYS A 40 -1.82 -7.63 14.54
CA LYS A 40 -0.65 -7.33 13.72
C LYS A 40 -0.30 -5.88 13.89
N LEU A 41 0.94 -5.63 14.29
CA LEU A 41 1.54 -4.31 14.34
C LEU A 41 2.36 -4.11 13.06
N LEU A 42 1.94 -3.14 12.24
CA LEU A 42 2.66 -2.71 11.05
C LEU A 42 3.30 -1.36 11.31
N LYS A 43 4.56 -1.20 10.93
CA LYS A 43 5.34 0.01 11.19
C LYS A 43 6.02 0.48 9.91
N PHE A 44 5.96 1.78 9.67
CA PHE A 44 6.72 2.45 8.63
C PHE A 44 7.10 3.86 9.12
N ALA A 45 8.36 4.02 9.56
CA ALA A 45 8.77 5.22 10.28
C ALA A 45 7.79 5.49 11.46
N ASP A 46 7.09 6.62 11.44
CA ASP A 46 6.13 7.07 12.45
C ASP A 46 4.74 6.48 12.26
N ASP A 47 4.40 6.15 11.03
CA ASP A 47 3.14 5.49 10.73
C ASP A 47 3.13 4.09 11.35
N THR A 48 2.36 3.95 12.42
CA THR A 48 2.11 2.68 13.10
C THR A 48 0.64 2.29 12.93
N THR A 49 0.37 1.04 12.60
CA THR A 49 -0.98 0.53 12.38
C THR A 49 -1.15 -0.80 13.11
N LEU A 50 -2.11 -0.82 14.04
CA LEU A 50 -2.58 -2.03 14.70
C LEU A 50 -3.76 -2.60 13.92
N ILE A 51 -3.70 -3.89 13.61
CA ILE A 51 -4.77 -4.63 12.93
C ILE A 51 -5.16 -5.79 13.83
N GLY A 52 -6.32 -5.69 14.50
CA GLY A 52 -6.88 -6.74 15.33
C GLY A 52 -8.04 -7.47 14.66
N LEU A 53 -8.09 -8.79 14.79
CA LEU A 53 -9.29 -9.57 14.44
C LEU A 53 -10.27 -9.56 15.60
N ILE A 54 -11.43 -8.92 15.42
CA ILE A 54 -12.57 -9.02 16.35
C ILE A 54 -13.37 -10.28 15.99
N SER A 55 -13.45 -11.23 16.92
CA SER A 55 -14.14 -12.50 16.70
C SER A 55 -15.24 -12.70 17.74
N LYS A 56 -16.45 -13.07 17.32
CA LYS A 56 -17.61 -13.25 18.21
C LYS A 56 -17.90 -12.03 19.11
N GLY A 57 -17.53 -10.83 18.65
CA GLY A 57 -17.69 -9.59 19.42
C GLY A 57 -16.62 -9.35 20.47
N ASP A 58 -15.62 -10.23 20.57
CA ASP A 58 -14.47 -10.04 21.45
C ASP A 58 -13.37 -9.25 20.74
N GLU A 59 -13.07 -8.08 21.28
CA GLU A 59 -12.00 -7.17 20.86
C GLU A 59 -10.91 -7.00 21.93
N SER A 60 -10.94 -7.80 22.99
CA SER A 60 -10.07 -7.63 24.17
C SER A 60 -8.59 -7.69 23.80
N ALA A 61 -8.21 -8.60 22.89
CA ALA A 61 -6.84 -8.68 22.38
C ALA A 61 -6.39 -7.41 21.64
N TYR A 62 -7.30 -6.77 20.89
CA TYR A 62 -7.00 -5.54 20.17
C TYR A 62 -6.85 -4.36 21.13
N ARG A 63 -7.76 -4.21 22.09
CA ARG A 63 -7.68 -3.17 23.13
C ARG A 63 -6.43 -3.31 23.99
N TRP A 64 -6.13 -4.53 24.42
CA TRP A 64 -4.95 -4.81 25.21
C TRP A 64 -3.65 -4.42 24.48
N GLU A 65 -3.56 -4.68 23.17
CA GLU A 65 -2.40 -4.26 22.35
C GLU A 65 -2.31 -2.73 22.18
N ILE A 66 -3.45 -2.02 22.17
CA ILE A 66 -3.45 -0.55 22.20
C ILE A 66 -2.85 -0.05 23.52
N ASP A 67 -3.25 -0.64 24.65
CA ASP A 67 -2.73 -0.26 25.97
C ASP A 67 -1.22 -0.56 26.07
N GLN A 68 -0.76 -1.69 25.52
CA GLN A 68 0.68 -1.99 25.44
C GLN A 68 1.43 -0.98 24.56
N LEU A 69 0.85 -0.57 23.43
CA LEU A 69 1.45 0.43 22.56
C LEU A 69 1.56 1.78 23.29
N LEU A 70 0.53 2.19 24.02
CA LEU A 70 0.54 3.42 24.83
C LEU A 70 1.61 3.36 25.92
N SER A 71 1.67 2.27 26.68
CA SER A 71 2.71 2.06 27.70
C SER A 71 4.10 2.10 27.10
N TRP A 72 4.32 1.46 25.96
CA TRP A 72 5.60 1.46 25.27
C TRP A 72 5.97 2.86 24.77
N CYS A 73 5.03 3.62 24.21
CA CYS A 73 5.24 5.00 23.81
C CYS A 73 5.67 5.87 25.01
N GLY A 74 4.96 5.78 26.13
CA GLY A 74 5.30 6.50 27.36
C GLY A 74 6.70 6.15 27.89
N GLN A 75 7.06 4.86 27.91
CA GLN A 75 8.40 4.40 28.33
C GLN A 75 9.52 4.87 27.39
N ASN A 76 9.20 5.15 26.12
CA ASN A 76 10.16 5.59 25.10
C ASN A 76 10.11 7.11 24.86
N ASN A 77 9.39 7.87 25.69
CA ASN A 77 9.18 9.31 25.54
C ASN A 77 8.62 9.68 24.15
N LEU A 78 7.66 8.90 23.66
CA LEU A 78 6.94 9.12 22.42
C LEU A 78 5.51 9.54 22.74
N GLU A 79 5.04 10.58 22.07
CA GLU A 79 3.67 11.07 22.18
C GLU A 79 2.87 10.67 20.94
N LEU A 80 1.68 10.10 21.14
CA LEU A 80 0.79 9.76 20.04
C LEU A 80 0.03 10.99 19.56
N ASN A 81 0.04 11.21 18.25
CA ASN A 81 -0.78 12.27 17.65
C ASN A 81 -2.24 11.78 17.53
N THR A 82 -3.05 12.05 18.55
CA THR A 82 -4.47 11.65 18.61
C THR A 82 -5.30 12.24 17.46
N LEU A 83 -4.97 13.46 16.98
CA LEU A 83 -5.67 14.11 15.86
C LEU A 83 -5.42 13.42 14.51
N LYS A 84 -4.27 12.77 14.34
CA LYS A 84 -3.94 11.99 13.13
C LYS A 84 -4.32 10.52 13.27
N THR A 85 -4.56 10.05 14.48
CA THR A 85 -4.92 8.66 14.76
C THR A 85 -6.40 8.46 14.48
N VAL A 86 -6.71 7.43 13.70
CA VAL A 86 -8.08 7.09 13.31
C VAL A 86 -8.30 5.60 13.46
N GLU A 87 -9.54 5.22 13.72
CA GLU A 87 -9.98 3.83 13.74
C GLU A 87 -10.82 3.54 12.50
N MET A 88 -10.63 2.38 11.87
CA MET A 88 -11.50 1.91 10.79
C MET A 88 -11.92 0.47 11.04
N VAL A 89 -13.23 0.24 11.18
CA VAL A 89 -13.80 -1.09 11.38
C VAL A 89 -14.25 -1.67 10.04
N VAL A 90 -13.68 -2.82 9.69
CA VAL A 90 -13.97 -3.54 8.44
C VAL A 90 -14.82 -4.77 8.77
N ASP A 91 -16.11 -4.75 8.41
CA ASP A 91 -17.04 -5.85 8.65
C ASP A 91 -17.83 -6.20 7.38
N PHE A 92 -17.86 -7.50 7.06
CA PHE A 92 -18.56 -8.05 5.88
C PHE A 92 -19.60 -9.12 6.25
N ARG A 93 -19.94 -9.25 7.54
CA ARG A 93 -21.04 -10.11 7.98
C ARG A 93 -22.35 -9.60 7.40
N LYS A 94 -23.24 -10.53 7.03
CA LYS A 94 -24.60 -10.19 6.57
C LYS A 94 -25.40 -9.45 7.65
N ASN A 95 -25.22 -9.89 8.89
CA ASN A 95 -25.77 -9.28 10.09
C ASN A 95 -24.60 -8.78 10.93
N PRO A 96 -24.14 -7.52 10.72
CA PRO A 96 -23.05 -6.96 11.50
C PRO A 96 -23.46 -6.83 12.96
N ALA A 97 -22.52 -7.09 13.87
CA ALA A 97 -22.70 -6.71 15.25
C ALA A 97 -22.70 -5.18 15.38
N PRO A 98 -23.21 -4.61 16.48
CA PRO A 98 -23.01 -3.21 16.78
C PRO A 98 -21.52 -2.83 16.67
N PRO A 99 -21.19 -1.61 16.22
CA PRO A 99 -19.82 -1.15 16.20
C PRO A 99 -19.24 -1.20 17.62
N PRO A 100 -17.93 -1.49 17.76
CA PRO A 100 -17.28 -1.48 19.06
C PRO A 100 -17.37 -0.09 19.71
N PRO A 101 -17.30 0.00 21.05
CA PRO A 101 -17.23 1.28 21.74
C PRO A 101 -16.01 2.08 21.26
N PRO A 102 -16.12 3.42 21.10
CA PRO A 102 -15.03 4.25 20.64
C PRO A 102 -13.73 4.04 21.45
N ILE A 103 -12.60 4.02 20.76
CA ILE A 103 -11.28 4.03 21.40
C ILE A 103 -11.02 5.44 21.94
N THR A 104 -10.47 5.50 23.15
CA THR A 104 -9.92 6.72 23.73
C THR A 104 -8.42 6.54 23.95
N LEU A 105 -7.61 7.48 23.48
CA LEU A 105 -6.17 7.56 23.76
C LEU A 105 -5.94 8.81 24.63
N ASP A 106 -5.37 8.65 25.82
CA ASP A 106 -5.13 9.74 26.79
C ASP A 106 -6.38 10.62 27.01
N ASN A 107 -7.54 9.97 27.24
CA ASN A 107 -8.87 10.60 27.38
C ASN A 107 -9.38 11.36 26.15
N SER A 108 -8.68 11.29 25.01
CA SER A 108 -9.13 11.87 23.74
C SER A 108 -9.78 10.78 22.86
N PRO A 109 -11.01 10.98 22.36
CA PRO A 109 -11.66 10.00 21.49
C PRO A 109 -10.95 9.92 20.13
N VAL A 110 -10.71 8.70 19.67
CA VAL A 110 -10.20 8.43 18.32
C VAL A 110 -11.35 8.48 17.32
N ALA A 111 -11.17 9.20 16.24
CA ALA A 111 -12.18 9.30 15.20
C ALA A 111 -12.32 7.96 14.44
N THR A 112 -13.53 7.42 14.40
CA THR A 112 -13.87 6.31 13.49
C THR A 112 -14.10 6.86 12.08
N VAL A 113 -13.46 6.24 11.08
CA VAL A 113 -13.51 6.69 9.68
C VAL A 113 -13.91 5.57 8.72
N ASP A 114 -14.54 5.93 7.61
CA ASP A 114 -14.88 4.98 6.54
C ASP A 114 -13.75 4.79 5.52
N SER A 115 -12.79 5.71 5.49
CA SER A 115 -11.59 5.59 4.67
C SER A 115 -10.45 6.42 5.24
N PHE A 116 -9.22 5.99 4.99
CA PHE A 116 -8.03 6.73 5.37
C PHE A 116 -6.88 6.50 4.38
N ARG A 117 -5.86 7.35 4.45
CA ARG A 117 -4.65 7.23 3.61
C ARG A 117 -3.59 6.44 4.36
N PHE A 118 -3.27 5.24 3.87
CA PHE A 118 -2.19 4.41 4.36
C PHE A 118 -1.03 4.42 3.37
N LEU A 119 0.13 4.95 3.78
CA LEU A 119 1.35 5.02 2.95
C LEU A 119 1.12 5.56 1.53
N GLY A 120 0.24 6.56 1.41
CA GLY A 120 -0.10 7.21 0.14
C GLY A 120 -1.31 6.63 -0.61
N THR A 121 -1.79 5.45 -0.22
CA THR A 121 -2.95 4.75 -0.83
C THR A 121 -4.18 4.89 0.04
N ILE A 122 -5.34 5.22 -0.56
CA ILE A 122 -6.59 5.31 0.20
C ILE A 122 -7.18 3.92 0.37
N ILE A 123 -7.45 3.51 1.61
CA ILE A 123 -8.15 2.28 1.96
C ILE A 123 -9.52 2.67 2.49
N SER A 124 -10.56 2.02 1.96
CA SER A 124 -11.95 2.20 2.38
C SER A 124 -12.43 0.99 3.18
N ARG A 125 -13.39 1.17 4.07
CA ARG A 125 -13.96 0.12 4.92
C ARG A 125 -14.58 -1.04 4.15
N ASP A 126 -15.10 -0.77 2.96
CA ASP A 126 -15.68 -1.76 2.05
C ASP A 126 -14.62 -2.52 1.23
N LEU A 127 -13.36 -2.11 1.37
CA LEU A 127 -12.18 -2.55 0.61
C LEU A 127 -12.37 -2.37 -0.91
N MET A 128 -13.14 -1.36 -1.29
CA MET A 128 -13.28 -0.90 -2.67
C MET A 128 -12.27 0.21 -2.96
N TRP A 129 -11.85 0.29 -4.22
CA TRP A 129 -10.73 1.15 -4.62
C TRP A 129 -11.13 2.44 -5.34
N GLU A 130 -12.43 2.76 -5.40
CA GLU A 130 -12.94 3.92 -6.14
C GLU A 130 -12.37 5.25 -5.61
N LEU A 131 -12.31 5.44 -4.30
CA LEU A 131 -11.74 6.66 -3.69
C LEU A 131 -10.25 6.80 -4.04
N ASN A 132 -9.48 5.72 -3.91
CA ASN A 132 -8.07 5.70 -4.30
C ASN A 132 -7.91 6.05 -5.79
N ILE A 133 -8.61 5.34 -6.66
CA ILE A 133 -8.53 5.49 -8.12
C ILE A 133 -8.94 6.89 -8.55
N SER A 134 -10.02 7.44 -7.98
CA SER A 134 -10.46 8.80 -8.27
C SER A 134 -9.40 9.83 -7.88
N SER A 135 -8.72 9.63 -6.74
CA SER A 135 -7.61 10.48 -6.32
C SER A 135 -6.40 10.39 -7.26
N LEU A 136 -6.06 9.20 -7.76
CA LEU A 136 -4.97 8.98 -8.71
C LEU A 136 -5.28 9.63 -10.07
N ILE A 137 -6.51 9.44 -10.56
CA ILE A 137 -6.96 10.08 -11.82
C ILE A 137 -6.90 11.60 -11.70
N LYS A 138 -7.38 12.19 -10.59
CA LYS A 138 -7.32 13.64 -10.37
C LYS A 138 -5.88 14.15 -10.44
N LYS A 139 -4.95 13.50 -9.75
CA LYS A 139 -3.52 13.83 -9.78
C LYS A 139 -2.92 13.68 -11.18
N ALA A 140 -3.22 12.59 -11.87
CA ALA A 140 -2.73 12.33 -13.22
C ALA A 140 -3.25 13.38 -14.24
N GLN A 141 -4.52 13.78 -14.14
CA GLN A 141 -5.11 14.81 -15.00
C GLN A 141 -4.47 16.19 -14.80
N GLN A 142 -4.12 16.55 -13.55
CA GLN A 142 -3.33 17.76 -13.31
C GLN A 142 -1.97 17.71 -14.04
N ARG A 143 -1.33 16.54 -14.10
CA ARG A 143 -0.04 16.37 -14.80
C ARG A 143 -0.19 16.28 -16.32
N MET A 144 -1.36 15.86 -16.81
CA MET A 144 -1.70 15.88 -18.23
C MET A 144 -1.63 17.29 -18.84
N PHE A 145 -1.93 18.33 -18.06
CA PHE A 145 -1.78 19.72 -18.50
C PHE A 145 -0.34 20.00 -18.96
N PHE A 146 0.65 19.62 -18.16
CA PHE A 146 2.06 19.81 -18.52
C PHE A 146 2.44 19.00 -19.76
N LEU A 147 1.97 17.75 -19.89
CA LEU A 147 2.22 16.96 -21.10
C LEU A 147 1.69 17.65 -22.37
N ARG A 148 0.51 18.30 -22.29
CA ARG A 148 -0.04 19.09 -23.39
C ARG A 148 0.80 20.35 -23.67
N GLN A 149 1.34 21.00 -22.64
CA GLN A 149 2.27 22.12 -22.84
C GLN A 149 3.53 21.66 -23.56
N LEU A 150 4.13 20.53 -23.16
CA LEU A 150 5.31 19.99 -23.86
C LEU A 150 5.02 19.72 -25.34
N LYS A 151 3.84 19.20 -25.66
CA LYS A 151 3.40 19.03 -27.05
C LYS A 151 3.26 20.37 -27.79
N LYS A 152 2.68 21.39 -27.14
CA LYS A 152 2.53 22.75 -27.70
C LYS A 152 3.88 23.39 -28.04
N PHE A 153 4.91 23.14 -27.23
CA PHE A 153 6.28 23.59 -27.48
C PHE A 153 7.05 22.70 -28.46
N ASN A 154 6.39 21.77 -29.15
CA ASN A 154 6.97 20.88 -30.15
C ASN A 154 8.16 20.03 -29.61
N LEU A 155 8.12 19.63 -28.34
CA LEU A 155 9.17 18.77 -27.80
C LEU A 155 9.20 17.41 -28.52
N PRO A 156 10.39 16.77 -28.62
CA PRO A 156 10.52 15.44 -29.18
C PRO A 156 9.62 14.41 -28.50
N ARG A 157 9.07 13.48 -29.30
CA ARG A 157 8.21 12.39 -28.80
C ARG A 157 8.87 11.62 -27.65
N THR A 158 10.16 11.33 -27.78
CA THR A 158 10.95 10.61 -26.77
C THR A 158 10.91 11.31 -25.40
N MET A 159 11.06 12.63 -25.36
CA MET A 159 10.98 13.41 -24.12
C MET A 159 9.57 13.40 -23.54
N MET A 160 8.53 13.47 -24.38
CA MET A 160 7.14 13.39 -23.91
C MET A 160 6.80 12.01 -23.33
N VAL A 161 7.31 10.93 -23.93
CA VAL A 161 7.18 9.57 -23.37
C VAL A 161 7.90 9.47 -22.03
N GLN A 162 9.13 9.99 -21.92
CA GLN A 162 9.87 10.03 -20.66
C GLN A 162 9.13 10.81 -19.58
N PHE A 163 8.55 11.97 -19.92
CA PHE A 163 7.72 12.74 -19.01
C PHE A 163 6.48 11.95 -18.57
N TYR A 164 5.77 11.31 -19.51
CA TYR A 164 4.62 10.47 -19.18
C TYR A 164 5.01 9.35 -18.21
N THR A 165 6.04 8.57 -18.52
CA THR A 165 6.47 7.42 -17.71
C THR A 165 6.94 7.86 -16.32
N SER A 166 7.68 8.96 -16.22
CA SER A 166 8.22 9.44 -14.94
C SER A 166 7.18 10.15 -14.06
N ILE A 167 6.23 10.87 -14.65
CA ILE A 167 5.30 11.74 -13.89
C ILE A 167 3.88 11.21 -13.84
N ILE A 168 3.31 10.80 -14.98
CA ILE A 168 1.89 10.40 -15.05
C ILE A 168 1.73 8.92 -14.75
N GLU A 169 2.51 8.06 -15.41
CA GLU A 169 2.48 6.62 -15.18
C GLU A 169 2.86 6.30 -13.73
N SER A 170 3.87 6.96 -13.17
CA SER A 170 4.30 6.76 -11.77
C SER A 170 3.17 7.01 -10.77
N ILE A 171 2.32 8.01 -11.01
CA ILE A 171 1.10 8.26 -10.22
C ILE A 171 0.10 7.11 -10.41
N LEU A 172 -0.24 6.80 -11.66
CA LEU A 172 -1.27 5.79 -11.98
C LEU A 172 -0.89 4.38 -11.51
N THR A 173 0.40 4.13 -11.34
CA THR A 173 0.94 2.80 -11.00
C THR A 173 1.45 2.70 -9.57
N PHE A 174 1.24 3.74 -8.75
CA PHE A 174 1.56 3.73 -7.34
C PHE A 174 0.77 2.61 -6.63
N SER A 175 1.48 1.72 -5.94
CA SER A 175 0.93 0.51 -5.30
C SER A 175 -0.03 -0.33 -6.18
N ILE A 176 0.15 -0.32 -7.50
CA ILE A 176 -0.81 -0.92 -8.45
C ILE A 176 -1.07 -2.41 -8.22
N THR A 177 -0.07 -3.14 -7.70
CA THR A 177 -0.15 -4.57 -7.38
C THR A 177 -1.18 -4.88 -6.29
N THR A 178 -1.57 -3.88 -5.49
CA THR A 178 -2.51 -4.05 -4.38
C THR A 178 -3.96 -3.83 -4.82
N TRP A 179 -4.23 -2.74 -5.52
CA TRP A 179 -5.61 -2.29 -5.78
C TRP A 179 -6.12 -2.64 -7.18
N PHE A 180 -5.26 -2.77 -8.18
CA PHE A 180 -5.70 -2.92 -9.57
C PHE A 180 -6.44 -4.23 -9.86
N PRO A 181 -6.04 -5.40 -9.33
CA PRO A 181 -6.80 -6.63 -9.57
C PRO A 181 -8.24 -6.55 -9.04
N ALA A 182 -8.41 -5.93 -7.87
CA ALA A 182 -9.70 -5.73 -7.20
C ALA A 182 -10.51 -4.52 -7.72
N ALA A 183 -9.95 -3.71 -8.62
CA ALA A 183 -10.67 -2.59 -9.23
C ALA A 183 -11.82 -3.07 -10.12
N SER A 184 -12.93 -2.33 -10.10
CA SER A 184 -14.10 -2.59 -10.95
C SER A 184 -13.77 -2.43 -12.44
N VAL A 185 -14.57 -3.05 -13.31
CA VAL A 185 -14.45 -2.86 -14.78
C VAL A 185 -14.62 -1.38 -15.15
N ARG A 186 -15.54 -0.69 -14.48
CA ARG A 186 -15.76 0.75 -14.62
C ARG A 186 -14.49 1.54 -14.30
N ASP A 187 -13.83 1.24 -13.18
CA ASP A 187 -12.62 1.95 -12.77
C ASP A 187 -11.41 1.66 -13.65
N LYS A 188 -11.24 0.40 -14.07
CA LYS A 188 -10.21 0.03 -15.05
C LYS A 188 -10.39 0.80 -16.36
N THR A 189 -11.64 0.96 -16.81
CA THR A 189 -11.97 1.75 -18.00
C THR A 189 -11.65 3.23 -17.80
N ARG A 190 -12.03 3.82 -16.65
CA ARG A 190 -11.72 5.23 -16.31
C ARG A 190 -10.22 5.49 -16.33
N LEU A 191 -9.43 4.59 -15.75
CA LEU A 191 -7.98 4.68 -15.73
C LEU A 191 -7.36 4.56 -17.14
N GLN A 192 -7.83 3.61 -17.95
CA GLN A 192 -7.33 3.42 -19.32
C GLN A 192 -7.59 4.66 -20.19
N ARG A 193 -8.68 5.41 -19.96
CA ARG A 193 -8.92 6.69 -20.67
C ARG A 193 -7.84 7.74 -20.42
N VAL A 194 -7.19 7.73 -19.26
CA VAL A 194 -6.06 8.63 -18.96
C VAL A 194 -4.88 8.29 -19.86
N ILE A 195 -4.56 7.00 -20.01
CA ILE A 195 -3.51 6.54 -20.93
C ILE A 195 -3.86 6.88 -22.37
N ARG A 196 -5.08 6.57 -22.83
CA ARG A 196 -5.54 6.92 -24.19
C ARG A 196 -5.44 8.42 -24.48
N SER A 197 -5.62 9.26 -23.46
CA SER A 197 -5.46 10.70 -23.60
C SER A 197 -3.99 11.12 -23.74
N ALA A 198 -3.07 10.47 -23.02
CA ALA A 198 -1.64 10.68 -23.22
C ALA A 198 -1.17 10.19 -24.59
N GLU A 199 -1.61 9.00 -25.03
CA GLU A 199 -1.31 8.46 -26.37
C GLU A 199 -1.69 9.44 -27.48
N ARG A 200 -2.88 10.05 -27.39
CA ARG A 200 -3.32 11.07 -28.35
C ARG A 200 -2.46 12.33 -28.35
N VAL A 201 -1.99 12.78 -27.18
CA VAL A 201 -1.13 13.97 -27.08
C VAL A 201 0.28 13.68 -27.64
N ILE A 202 0.82 12.51 -27.34
CA ILE A 202 2.19 12.12 -27.73
C ILE A 202 2.24 11.64 -29.19
N GLY A 203 1.19 10.99 -29.67
CA GLY A 203 1.11 10.36 -30.99
C GLY A 203 1.79 9.00 -31.07
N CYS A 204 1.76 8.20 -30.00
CA CYS A 204 2.23 6.81 -30.01
C CYS A 204 1.49 5.96 -28.97
N ASP A 205 1.54 4.64 -29.14
CA ASP A 205 0.99 3.69 -28.18
C ASP A 205 1.80 3.69 -26.87
N LEU A 206 1.09 3.53 -25.77
CA LEU A 206 1.68 3.42 -24.43
C LEU A 206 1.29 2.07 -23.81
N PRO A 207 2.08 1.53 -22.86
CA PRO A 207 1.72 0.32 -22.16
C PRO A 207 0.35 0.44 -21.49
N SER A 208 -0.52 -0.57 -21.69
CA SER A 208 -1.79 -0.61 -20.97
C SER A 208 -1.56 -0.77 -19.46
N LEU A 209 -2.51 -0.30 -18.65
CA LEU A 209 -2.40 -0.49 -17.20
C LEU A 209 -2.41 -1.97 -16.80
N GLN A 210 -3.06 -2.83 -17.59
CA GLN A 210 -3.01 -4.27 -17.39
C GLN A 210 -1.59 -4.81 -17.58
N ALA A 211 -0.89 -4.42 -18.65
CA ALA A 211 0.49 -4.83 -18.90
C ALA A 211 1.44 -4.30 -17.81
N LEU A 212 1.27 -3.04 -17.39
CA LEU A 212 2.05 -2.42 -16.31
C LEU A 212 1.83 -3.13 -14.97
N HIS A 213 0.57 -3.45 -14.65
CA HIS A 213 0.23 -4.24 -13.48
C HIS A 213 0.91 -5.62 -13.53
N ASP A 214 0.76 -6.35 -14.64
CA ASP A 214 1.25 -7.73 -14.75
C ASP A 214 2.78 -7.79 -14.62
N SER A 215 3.49 -6.87 -15.28
CA SER A 215 4.94 -6.72 -15.16
C SER A 215 5.38 -6.45 -13.71
N ARG A 216 4.70 -5.50 -13.02
CA ARG A 216 5.03 -5.14 -11.63
C ARG A 216 4.67 -6.23 -10.63
N ALA A 217 3.55 -6.92 -10.84
CA ALA A 217 3.11 -8.03 -10.01
C ALA A 217 4.11 -9.19 -10.08
N LEU A 218 4.54 -9.58 -11.29
CA LEU A 218 5.57 -10.60 -11.49
C LEU A 218 6.90 -10.20 -10.85
N LYS A 219 7.35 -8.95 -11.08
CA LYS A 219 8.60 -8.46 -10.48
C LYS A 219 8.55 -8.45 -8.95
N ARG A 220 7.42 -8.05 -8.36
CA ARG A 220 7.24 -8.05 -6.90
C ARG A 220 7.21 -9.48 -6.35
N ALA A 221 6.46 -10.38 -6.98
CA ALA A 221 6.36 -11.76 -6.56
C ALA A 221 7.72 -12.48 -6.61
N ARG A 222 8.49 -12.31 -7.69
CA ARG A 222 9.86 -12.86 -7.78
C ARG A 222 10.77 -12.36 -6.67
N LYS A 223 10.70 -11.07 -6.32
CA LYS A 223 11.47 -10.53 -5.19
C LYS A 223 11.09 -11.17 -3.85
N ILE A 224 9.80 -11.39 -3.62
CA ILE A 224 9.31 -12.05 -2.39
C ILE A 224 9.75 -13.52 -2.36
N MET A 225 9.70 -14.21 -3.49
CA MET A 225 10.14 -15.61 -3.59
C MET A 225 11.65 -15.75 -3.42
N ALA A 226 12.44 -14.78 -3.90
CA ALA A 226 13.90 -14.79 -3.77
C ALA A 226 14.41 -14.45 -2.36
N ASP A 227 13.54 -13.94 -1.49
CA ASP A 227 13.90 -13.52 -0.13
C ASP A 227 13.18 -14.40 0.91
N PRO A 228 13.86 -15.42 1.47
CA PRO A 228 13.30 -16.29 2.50
C PRO A 228 12.89 -15.54 3.78
N SER A 229 13.47 -14.36 4.05
CA SER A 229 13.13 -13.55 5.22
C SER A 229 11.87 -12.71 5.03
N HIS A 230 11.39 -12.58 3.79
CA HIS A 230 10.20 -11.78 3.52
C HIS A 230 8.96 -12.46 4.14
N PRO A 231 8.09 -11.73 4.87
CA PRO A 231 6.95 -12.32 5.59
C PRO A 231 5.93 -13.03 4.67
N GLY A 232 5.87 -12.60 3.40
CA GLY A 232 5.07 -13.24 2.35
C GLY A 232 5.74 -14.39 1.59
N HIS A 233 6.97 -14.78 1.90
CA HIS A 233 7.72 -15.81 1.16
C HIS A 233 6.97 -17.15 1.15
N GLY A 234 6.54 -17.61 2.33
CA GLY A 234 5.82 -18.88 2.48
C GLY A 234 4.48 -18.95 1.74
N LEU A 235 3.91 -17.81 1.31
CA LEU A 235 2.68 -17.77 0.52
C LEU A 235 2.89 -18.18 -0.94
N PHE A 236 4.14 -18.23 -1.41
CA PHE A 236 4.50 -18.72 -2.73
C PHE A 236 5.17 -20.10 -2.62
N SER A 237 4.36 -21.14 -2.40
CA SER A 237 4.88 -22.51 -2.27
C SER A 237 4.93 -23.22 -3.63
N PRO A 238 6.09 -23.72 -4.11
CA PRO A 238 6.15 -24.53 -5.33
C PRO A 238 5.46 -25.89 -5.14
N LEU A 239 4.95 -26.45 -6.23
CA LEU A 239 4.52 -27.85 -6.30
C LEU A 239 5.73 -28.78 -6.41
N PRO A 240 5.61 -30.09 -6.11
CA PRO A 240 6.73 -31.04 -6.16
C PRO A 240 7.50 -31.07 -7.50
N SER A 241 6.82 -30.75 -8.61
CA SER A 241 7.45 -30.67 -9.93
C SER A 241 8.35 -29.45 -10.15
N GLY A 242 8.33 -28.45 -9.25
CA GLY A 242 9.07 -27.19 -9.37
C GLY A 242 8.60 -26.27 -10.51
N ARG A 243 7.61 -26.67 -11.31
CA ARG A 243 7.17 -25.91 -12.49
C ARG A 243 6.08 -24.87 -12.21
N ARG A 244 5.37 -25.02 -11.10
CA ARG A 244 4.18 -24.24 -10.77
C ARG A 244 4.11 -24.00 -9.27
N LEU A 245 3.52 -22.87 -8.90
CA LEU A 245 3.15 -22.55 -7.53
C LEU A 245 1.81 -23.18 -7.17
N ARG A 246 1.68 -23.58 -5.90
CA ARG A 246 0.44 -24.05 -5.31
C ARG A 246 -0.57 -22.91 -5.30
N SER A 247 -1.71 -23.11 -5.96
CA SER A 247 -2.80 -22.13 -5.95
C SER A 247 -3.31 -21.88 -4.54
N ILE A 248 -3.45 -20.61 -4.17
CA ILE A 248 -4.03 -20.20 -2.88
C ILE A 248 -5.54 -20.41 -2.94
N LYS A 249 -6.09 -21.19 -2.01
CA LYS A 249 -7.55 -21.38 -1.89
C LYS A 249 -8.19 -20.08 -1.38
N THR A 250 -9.22 -19.61 -2.08
CA THR A 250 -9.90 -18.35 -1.74
C THR A 250 -11.41 -18.56 -1.70
N ASN A 251 -12.06 -18.15 -0.61
CA ASN A 251 -13.52 -18.29 -0.43
C ASN A 251 -14.30 -17.06 -0.91
N THR A 252 -13.63 -15.95 -1.21
CA THR A 252 -14.27 -14.71 -1.64
C THR A 252 -13.57 -14.14 -2.86
N VAL A 253 -14.33 -13.42 -3.70
CA VAL A 253 -13.79 -12.68 -4.85
C VAL A 253 -12.76 -11.64 -4.39
N ARG A 254 -12.99 -11.00 -3.23
CA ARG A 254 -12.05 -10.04 -2.64
C ARG A 254 -10.69 -10.67 -2.34
N HIS A 255 -10.68 -11.84 -1.68
CA HIS A 255 -9.43 -12.53 -1.41
C HIS A 255 -8.77 -13.01 -2.71
N ARG A 256 -9.54 -13.57 -3.64
CA ARG A 256 -9.05 -13.98 -4.97
C ARG A 256 -8.38 -12.83 -5.73
N ASN A 257 -8.94 -11.63 -5.64
CA ASN A 257 -8.43 -10.43 -6.30
C ASN A 257 -7.40 -9.67 -5.44
N SER A 258 -6.90 -10.26 -4.35
CA SER A 258 -5.75 -9.70 -3.64
C SER A 258 -4.44 -10.07 -4.34
N PHE A 259 -3.34 -9.47 -3.88
CA PHE A 259 -2.03 -9.61 -4.51
C PHE A 259 -1.57 -11.07 -4.65
N PHE A 260 -1.51 -11.84 -3.57
CA PHE A 260 -0.87 -13.17 -3.59
C PHE A 260 -1.61 -14.19 -4.49
N PRO A 261 -2.94 -14.36 -4.43
CA PRO A 261 -3.63 -15.30 -5.32
C PRO A 261 -3.54 -14.87 -6.78
N THR A 262 -3.66 -13.56 -7.05
CA THR A 262 -3.52 -13.01 -8.40
C THR A 262 -2.11 -13.25 -8.94
N ALA A 263 -1.07 -12.93 -8.17
CA ALA A 263 0.33 -13.12 -8.57
C ALA A 263 0.66 -14.61 -8.81
N THR A 264 0.19 -15.49 -7.93
CA THR A 264 0.35 -16.95 -8.06
C THR A 264 -0.27 -17.47 -9.36
N SER A 265 -1.51 -17.05 -9.64
CA SER A 265 -2.20 -17.38 -10.90
C SER A 265 -1.42 -16.90 -12.12
N ARG A 266 -0.91 -15.66 -12.08
CA ARG A 266 -0.13 -15.08 -13.19
C ARG A 266 1.20 -15.77 -13.44
N ILE A 267 1.93 -16.13 -12.39
CA ILE A 267 3.18 -16.91 -12.52
C ILE A 267 2.88 -18.26 -13.18
N ASN A 268 1.84 -18.95 -12.70
CA ASN A 268 1.43 -20.23 -13.23
C ASN A 268 0.99 -20.16 -14.71
N MET A 269 0.33 -19.07 -15.12
CA MET A 269 -0.09 -18.85 -16.51
C MET A 269 1.08 -18.51 -17.43
N ALA A 270 2.05 -17.74 -16.93
CA ALA A 270 3.18 -17.27 -17.73
C ALA A 270 4.20 -18.37 -18.07
N ARG A 271 4.06 -19.60 -17.50
CA ARG A 271 5.00 -20.73 -17.65
C ARG A 271 6.47 -20.33 -17.47
N VAL A 272 6.72 -19.30 -16.68
CA VAL A 272 8.08 -18.82 -16.41
C VAL A 272 8.73 -19.82 -15.45
N PRO A 273 9.97 -20.28 -15.72
CA PRO A 273 10.71 -21.10 -14.76
C PRO A 273 10.74 -20.40 -13.40
N LEU A 274 10.49 -21.17 -12.33
CA LEU A 274 10.56 -20.69 -10.94
C LEU A 274 12.00 -20.44 -10.52
#